data_AF-A0A965T863-F1
#
_entry.id   AF-A0A965T863-F1
#
_cell.length_a   1.000
_cell.length_b   1.000
_cell.length_c   1.000
_cell.angle_alpha   90.00
_cell.angle_beta   90.00
_cell.angle_gamma   90.00
#
_symmetry.space_group_name_H-M   'P 1'
#
loop_
_entity.id
_entity.type
_entity.pdbx_description
1 polymer ?
#
loop_
_entity_poly.entity_id
_entity_poly.type
_entity_poly.pdbx_seq_one_letter_code
_entity_poly.pdbx_strand_id
1 'polypeptide(L)' 'MTEGVQYYIDVDGKYVFTELYHKERGYCCGNACRHCPYNFEAVPEPVKTRLLLLKELGENKSPNAIYPKD' A
#
# COMPACT_ATOMS: atom_id res chain seq x y z
N MET A 1 14.61 13.71 -1.83
CA MET A 1 14.16 12.33 -2.09
C MET A 1 15.35 11.54 -2.56
N THR A 2 15.58 10.35 -2.02
CA THR A 2 16.69 9.47 -2.36
C THR A 2 16.14 8.17 -2.95
N GLU A 3 16.53 7.85 -4.17
CA GLU A 3 16.15 6.60 -4.85
C GLU A 3 16.69 5.38 -4.08
N GLY A 4 15.90 4.31 -4.02
CA GLY A 4 16.17 3.12 -3.21
C GLY A 4 15.84 3.28 -1.72
N VAL A 5 15.58 4.50 -1.23
CA VAL A 5 15.28 4.79 0.18
C VAL A 5 13.87 5.34 0.34
N GLN A 6 13.57 6.46 -0.31
CA GLN A 6 12.28 7.16 -0.22
C GLN A 6 11.35 6.78 -1.38
N TYR A 7 11.90 6.28 -2.48
CA TYR A 7 11.12 5.77 -3.61
C TYR A 7 11.96 4.80 -4.44
N TYR A 8 11.30 4.07 -5.33
CA TYR A 8 11.92 3.37 -6.46
C TYR A 8 11.04 3.52 -7.70
N ILE A 9 11.59 3.23 -8.87
CA ILE A 9 10.83 3.15 -10.13
C ILE A 9 10.46 1.68 -10.36
N ASP A 10 9.17 1.39 -10.53
CA ASP A 10 8.71 0.02 -10.82
C ASP A 10 8.91 -0.37 -12.29
N VAL A 11 8.57 -1.62 -12.62
CA VAL A 11 8.71 -2.16 -13.98
C VAL A 11 7.91 -1.40 -15.04
N ASP A 12 6.87 -0.65 -14.64
CA ASP A 12 6.07 0.19 -15.53
C ASP A 12 6.65 1.60 -15.67
N GLY A 13 7.80 1.90 -15.06
CA GLY A 13 8.38 3.24 -15.03
C GLY A 13 7.69 4.19 -14.05
N LYS A 14 6.88 3.69 -13.10
CA LYS A 14 6.16 4.54 -12.13
C LYS A 14 6.96 4.71 -10.85
N TYR A 15 6.92 5.93 -10.30
CA TYR A 15 7.43 6.20 -8.96
C TYR A 15 6.57 5.48 -7.92
N VAL A 16 7.23 4.68 -7.07
CA VAL A 16 6.63 4.03 -5.91
C VAL A 16 7.32 4.54 -4.66
N PHE A 17 6.61 5.36 -3.89
CA PHE A 17 7.09 5.90 -2.62
C PHE A 17 7.08 4.85 -1.54
N THR A 18 8.15 4.78 -0.75
CA THR A 18 8.29 3.84 0.36
C THR A 18 7.53 4.30 1.59
N GLU A 19 7.39 3.41 2.57
CA GLU A 19 6.79 3.75 3.87
C GLU A 19 7.56 4.89 4.57
N LEU A 20 8.89 4.92 4.45
CA LEU A 20 9.74 5.97 5.04
C LEU A 20 9.37 7.35 4.49
N TYR A 21 9.24 7.49 3.17
CA TYR A 21 8.82 8.75 2.58
C TYR A 21 7.45 9.22 3.11
N HIS A 22 6.51 8.29 3.28
CA HIS A 22 5.21 8.61 3.82
C HIS A 22 5.25 8.99 5.31
N LYS A 23 6.12 8.36 6.12
CA LYS A 23 6.38 8.72 7.51
C LYS A 23 6.97 10.13 7.62
N GLU A 24 7.98 10.44 6.80
CA GLU A 24 8.60 11.77 6.75
C GLU A 24 7.62 12.87 6.27
N ARG A 25 6.70 12.53 5.36
CA ARG A 25 5.60 13.44 4.98
C ARG A 25 4.65 13.74 6.14
N GLY A 26 4.47 12.80 7.07
CA GLY A 26 3.70 12.99 8.30
C GLY A 26 2.18 12.91 8.18
N TYR A 27 1.61 12.59 7.01
CA TYR A 27 0.16 12.43 6.86
C TYR A 27 -0.24 11.51 5.69
N CYS A 28 -1.45 10.94 5.77
CA CYS A 28 -2.05 10.17 4.68
C CYS A 28 -2.58 11.10 3.57
N CYS A 29 -2.10 10.95 2.34
CA CYS A 29 -2.50 11.82 1.23
C CYS A 29 -3.75 11.35 0.46
N GLY A 30 -4.43 10.28 0.88
CA GLY A 30 -5.67 9.81 0.27
C GLY A 30 -5.55 9.09 -1.09
N ASN A 31 -4.33 8.87 -1.60
CA ASN A 31 -4.09 8.32 -2.93
C ASN A 31 -3.96 6.78 -2.99
N ALA A 32 -4.40 6.05 -1.96
CA ALA A 32 -4.31 4.59 -1.93
C ALA A 32 -2.88 4.04 -2.20
N CYS A 33 -1.85 4.67 -1.62
CA CYS A 33 -0.44 4.32 -1.89
C CYS A 33 -0.08 2.91 -1.39
N ARG A 34 0.72 2.17 -2.16
CA ARG A 34 1.12 0.77 -1.87
C ARG A 34 1.77 0.60 -0.50
N HIS A 35 2.57 1.58 -0.06
CA HIS A 35 3.34 1.53 1.18
C HIS A 35 2.79 2.50 2.25
N CYS A 36 1.46 2.72 2.27
CA CYS A 36 0.84 3.66 3.21
C CYS A 36 0.95 3.18 4.68
N PRO A 37 1.63 3.93 5.57
CA PRO A 37 1.74 3.56 6.99
C PRO A 37 0.49 3.92 7.81
N TYR A 38 -0.44 4.67 7.23
CA TYR A 38 -1.56 5.31 7.96
C TYR A 38 -2.90 4.58 7.79
N ASN A 39 -2.88 3.26 7.51
CA ASN A 39 -4.09 2.44 7.30
C ASN A 39 -5.13 3.10 6.37
N PHE A 40 -4.64 3.76 5.32
CA PHE A 40 -5.48 4.42 4.30
C PHE A 40 -6.51 5.42 4.88
N GLU A 41 -6.22 6.06 6.02
CA GLU A 41 -7.19 6.86 6.78
C GLU A 41 -7.92 7.93 5.95
N ALA A 42 -7.21 8.61 5.04
CA ALA A 42 -7.71 9.70 4.21
C ALA A 42 -8.15 9.26 2.80
N VAL A 43 -8.12 7.95 2.51
CA VAL A 43 -8.61 7.41 1.24
C VAL A 43 -10.15 7.45 1.25
N PRO A 44 -10.83 7.95 0.20
CA PRO A 44 -12.28 7.96 0.14
C PRO A 44 -12.89 6.55 0.12
N GLU A 45 -14.09 6.42 0.67
CA GLU A 45 -14.91 5.21 0.47
C GLU A 45 -15.44 5.14 -0.96
N PRO A 46 -15.64 3.93 -1.52
CA PRO A 46 -15.44 2.61 -0.90
C PRO A 46 -14.01 2.06 -1.01
N VAL A 47 -13.06 2.87 -1.50
CA VAL A 47 -11.70 2.41 -1.81
C VAL A 47 -10.96 2.04 -0.52
N LYS A 48 -11.10 2.83 0.55
CA LYS A 48 -10.51 2.54 1.86
C LYS A 48 -10.96 1.18 2.41
N THR A 49 -12.28 0.93 2.47
CA THR A 49 -12.80 -0.37 2.93
C THR A 49 -12.21 -1.54 2.14
N ARG A 50 -12.17 -1.42 0.80
CA ARG A 50 -11.58 -2.47 -0.06
C ARG A 50 -10.11 -2.72 0.25
N LEU A 51 -9.32 -1.67 0.46
CA LEU A 51 -7.88 -1.81 0.75
C LEU A 51 -7.61 -2.44 2.11
N LEU A 52 -8.42 -2.12 3.13
CA LEU A 52 -8.30 -2.71 4.46
C LEU A 52 -8.62 -4.21 4.41
N LEU A 53 -9.68 -4.61 3.71
CA LEU A 53 -10.01 -6.03 3.50
C LEU A 53 -8.87 -6.78 2.79
N LEU A 54 -8.31 -6.20 1.72
CA LEU A 54 -7.18 -6.81 1.00
C LEU A 54 -5.94 -6.98 1.90
N LYS A 55 -5.67 -6.01 2.78
CA LYS A 55 -4.56 -6.07 3.75
C LYS A 55 -4.77 -7.21 4.76
N GLU A 56 -5.97 -7.30 5.34
CA GLU A 56 -6.33 -8.38 6.27
C GLU A 56 -6.21 -9.76 5.62
N LEU A 57 -6.69 -9.91 4.38
CA LEU A 57 -6.58 -11.17 3.63
C LEU A 57 -5.11 -11.56 3.33
N GLY A 58 -4.23 -10.57 3.13
CA GLY A 58 -2.80 -10.82 2.89
C GLY A 58 -2.01 -11.21 4.15
N GLU A 59 -2.40 -10.70 5.31
CA GLU A 59 -1.78 -11.00 6.61
C GLU A 59 -2.26 -12.34 7.18
N ASN A 60 -3.53 -12.68 6.93
CA ASN A 60 -4.13 -13.96 7.29
C ASN A 60 -3.77 -15.04 6.26
N LYS A 61 -2.55 -15.59 6.29
CA LYS A 61 -2.20 -16.82 5.56
C LYS A 61 -3.02 -18.00 6.10
N SER A 62 -4.28 -18.09 5.68
CA SER A 62 -5.11 -19.28 5.90
C SER A 62 -4.46 -20.45 5.14
N PRO A 63 -4.18 -21.60 5.79
CA PRO A 63 -3.60 -22.77 5.13
C PRO A 63 -4.47 -23.35 4.00
N ASN A 64 -5.74 -22.90 3.88
CA ASN A 64 -6.73 -23.40 2.93
C ASN A 64 -7.30 -22.30 2.02
N ALA A 65 -6.46 -21.45 1.45
CA ALA A 65 -6.90 -20.55 0.38
C ALA A 65 -7.10 -21.35 -0.92
N ILE A 66 -8.37 -21.52 -1.32
CA ILE A 66 -8.85 -22.36 -2.44
C ILE A 66 -8.77 -21.64 -3.81
N TYR A 67 -8.08 -20.51 -3.91
CA TYR A 67 -7.95 -19.79 -5.18
C TYR A 67 -6.63 -20.15 -5.86
N PRO A 68 -6.66 -20.63 -7.11
CA PRO A 68 -5.46 -20.89 -7.88
C PRO A 68 -4.68 -19.58 -8.07
N LYS A 69 -3.36 -19.68 -7.92
CA LYS A 69 -2.44 -18.62 -8.33
C LYS A 69 -2.35 -18.67 -9.84
N ASP A 70 -2.80 -17.62 -10.51
CA ASP A 70 -2.41 -17.33 -11.90
C ASP A 70 -1.00 -16.71 -11.93
#